data_AF-A0A849ZGY0-F1
#
_entry.id   AF-A0A849ZGY0-F1
#
_cell.length_a   1.000
_cell.length_b   1.000
_cell.length_c   1.000
_cell.angle_alpha   90.00
_cell.angle_beta   90.00
_cell.angle_gamma   90.00
#
_symmetry.space_group_name_H-M   'P 1'
#
loop_
_entity.id
_entity.type
_entity.pdbx_description
1 polymer ?
#
loop_
_entity_poly.entity_id
_entity_poly.type
_entity_poly.pdbx_seq_one_letter_code
_entity_poly.pdbx_strand_id
1 'polypeptide(L)'
;QNATSARAAEIACRDHHPFIDLRYALEGAANFGLGPDGVHLSSHKHGAGLFDAAGLDCGYNTRNFVTLLALARVLPHVQSVYDSSSQ
;
A
#
# COMPACT_ATOMS: atom_id res chain seq x y z
N GLN A 1 -11.95 -16.04 2.28
CA GLN A 1 -11.21 -14.86 2.79
C GLN A 1 -9.96 -15.37 3.52
N ASN A 2 -8.79 -14.80 3.26
CA ASN A 2 -7.53 -15.22 3.90
C ASN A 2 -7.52 -14.72 5.36
N ALA A 3 -7.41 -15.64 6.33
CA ALA A 3 -7.51 -15.35 7.76
C ALA A 3 -6.43 -14.35 8.25
N THR A 4 -5.27 -14.29 7.60
CA THR A 4 -4.15 -13.42 8.01
C THR A 4 -4.43 -11.95 7.71
N SER A 5 -4.88 -11.60 6.49
CA SER A 5 -5.22 -10.21 6.14
C SER A 5 -6.38 -9.68 7.01
N ALA A 6 -7.40 -10.51 7.24
CA ALA A 6 -8.54 -10.15 8.08
C ALA A 6 -8.10 -9.87 9.52
N ARG A 7 -7.27 -10.73 10.10
CA ARG A 7 -6.75 -10.53 11.45
C ARG A 7 -5.87 -9.29 11.58
N ALA A 8 -5.04 -9.00 10.58
CA ALA A 8 -4.22 -7.78 10.56
C ALA A 8 -5.09 -6.52 10.51
N ALA A 9 -6.17 -6.53 9.71
CA ALA A 9 -7.13 -5.43 9.65
C ALA A 9 -7.86 -5.22 10.99
N GLU A 10 -8.28 -6.30 11.67
CA GLU A 10 -8.89 -6.23 13.00
C GLU A 10 -7.96 -5.56 14.03
N ILE A 11 -6.69 -5.98 14.06
CA ILE A 11 -5.67 -5.41 14.96
C ILE A 11 -5.49 -3.92 14.67
N ALA A 12 -5.33 -3.56 13.39
CA ALA A 12 -5.15 -2.18 13.00
C ALA A 12 -6.36 -1.30 13.36
N CYS A 13 -7.59 -1.81 13.20
CA CYS A 13 -8.79 -1.09 13.61
C CYS A 13 -8.87 -0.89 15.12
N ARG A 14 -8.58 -1.96 15.91
CA ARG A 14 -8.58 -1.90 17.37
C ARG A 14 -7.57 -0.89 17.90
N ASP A 15 -6.40 -0.82 17.28
CA ASP A 15 -5.26 -0.03 17.75
C ASP A 15 -5.14 1.33 17.03
N HIS A 16 -6.12 1.70 16.20
CA HIS A 16 -6.16 2.94 15.43
C HIS A 16 -4.95 3.16 14.50
N HIS A 17 -4.44 2.08 13.91
CA HIS A 17 -3.35 2.15 12.94
C HIS A 17 -3.88 2.26 11.50
N PRO A 18 -3.27 3.10 10.64
CA PRO A 18 -3.55 3.07 9.21
C PRO A 18 -3.13 1.70 8.65
N PHE A 19 -4.00 1.09 7.84
CA PHE A 19 -3.79 -0.24 7.28
C PHE A 19 -4.03 -0.26 5.78
N ILE A 20 -3.16 -0.98 5.07
CA ILE A 20 -3.27 -1.24 3.63
C ILE A 20 -3.16 -2.76 3.45
N ASP A 21 -4.21 -3.41 2.95
CA ASP A 21 -4.12 -4.82 2.55
C ASP A 21 -3.40 -4.92 1.21
N LEU A 22 -2.08 -5.04 1.25
CA LEU A 22 -1.26 -5.11 0.04
C LEU A 22 -1.55 -6.38 -0.78
N ARG A 23 -1.94 -7.49 -0.14
CA ARG A 23 -2.34 -8.71 -0.84
C ARG A 23 -3.57 -8.45 -1.71
N TYR A 24 -4.57 -7.76 -1.16
CA TYR A 24 -5.76 -7.36 -1.92
C TYR A 24 -5.39 -6.38 -3.05
N ALA A 25 -4.54 -5.40 -2.78
CA ALA A 25 -4.09 -4.44 -3.80
C ALA A 25 -3.34 -5.10 -4.98
N LEU A 26 -2.69 -6.25 -4.75
CA LEU A 26 -1.92 -6.99 -5.74
C LEU A 26 -2.69 -8.13 -6.42
N GLU A 27 -3.96 -8.35 -6.07
CA GLU A 27 -4.75 -9.48 -6.58
C GLU A 27 -4.90 -9.46 -8.11
N GLY A 28 -4.91 -8.27 -8.72
CA GLY A 28 -5.00 -8.10 -10.17
C GLY A 28 -3.67 -8.06 -10.93
N ALA A 29 -2.52 -8.05 -10.22
CA ALA A 29 -1.21 -7.96 -10.85
C ALA A 29 -0.70 -9.33 -11.30
N ALA A 30 0.10 -9.36 -12.37
CA ALA A 30 0.79 -10.56 -12.82
C ALA A 30 1.60 -11.18 -11.68
N ASN A 31 1.44 -12.49 -11.48
CA ASN A 31 2.09 -13.24 -10.39
C ASN A 31 1.88 -12.60 -9.00
N PHE A 32 0.73 -11.95 -8.77
CA PHE A 32 0.44 -11.21 -7.53
C PHE A 32 1.48 -10.12 -7.22
N GLY A 33 2.09 -9.54 -8.26
CA GLY A 33 3.17 -8.55 -8.13
C GLY A 33 4.48 -9.11 -7.56
N LEU A 34 4.65 -10.44 -7.53
CA LEU A 34 5.87 -11.08 -7.05
C LEU A 34 6.89 -11.23 -8.17
N GLY A 35 8.17 -11.10 -7.81
CA GLY A 35 9.30 -11.37 -8.66
C GLY A 35 9.52 -12.87 -8.90
N PRO A 36 10.59 -13.23 -9.63
CA PRO A 36 10.86 -14.61 -10.03
C PRO A 36 11.09 -15.60 -8.86
N ASP A 37 11.44 -15.09 -7.68
CA ASP A 37 11.63 -15.92 -6.48
C ASP A 37 10.32 -16.27 -5.76
N GLY A 38 9.18 -15.71 -6.20
CA GLY A 38 7.87 -15.96 -5.62
C GLY A 38 7.68 -15.41 -4.21
N VAL A 39 8.58 -14.54 -3.72
CA VAL A 39 8.54 -13.99 -2.37
C VAL A 39 8.68 -12.47 -2.35
N HIS A 40 9.63 -11.91 -3.10
CA HIS A 40 9.85 -10.47 -3.13
C HIS A 40 8.94 -9.81 -4.17
N LEU A 41 8.55 -8.56 -3.91
CA LEU A 41 7.78 -7.78 -4.90
C LEU A 41 8.64 -7.49 -6.14
N SER A 42 8.03 -7.56 -7.31
CA SER A 42 8.64 -7.13 -8.57
C SER A 42 8.71 -5.60 -8.64
N SER A 43 9.63 -5.08 -9.45
CA SER A 43 9.72 -3.65 -9.78
C SER A 43 9.77 -3.49 -11.29
N HIS A 44 9.15 -2.43 -11.80
CA HIS A 44 9.28 -2.09 -13.20
C HIS A 44 10.74 -1.71 -13.52
N LYS A 45 11.22 -2.07 -14.72
CA LYS A 45 12.62 -1.83 -15.16
C LYS A 45 13.06 -0.36 -15.16
N HIS A 46 12.11 0.57 -15.21
CA HIS A 46 12.36 2.01 -15.17
C HIS A 46 12.10 2.63 -13.78
N GLY A 47 11.85 1.81 -12.77
CA GLY A 47 11.71 2.22 -11.37
C GLY A 47 10.32 2.00 -10.78
N ALA A 48 10.28 1.99 -9.45
CA ALA A 48 9.08 1.71 -8.65
C ALA A 48 8.12 2.92 -8.48
N GLY A 49 8.40 4.02 -9.18
CA GLY A 49 7.56 5.22 -9.21
C GLY A 49 6.74 5.38 -10.49
N LEU A 50 6.77 4.40 -11.38
CA LEU A 50 5.95 4.43 -12.60
C LEU A 50 4.54 3.95 -12.26
N PHE A 51 3.56 4.84 -12.36
CA PHE A 51 2.14 4.61 -12.00
C PHE A 51 1.23 4.58 -13.22
N ASP A 52 1.72 4.00 -14.32
CA ASP A 52 0.91 3.62 -15.48
C ASP A 52 0.50 2.14 -15.40
N ALA A 53 -0.25 1.66 -16.39
CA ALA A 53 -0.74 0.28 -16.41
C ALA A 53 0.40 -0.76 -16.34
N ALA A 54 1.53 -0.52 -17.01
CA ALA A 54 2.66 -1.45 -17.01
C ALA A 54 3.41 -1.43 -15.68
N GLY A 55 3.56 -0.24 -15.08
CA GLY A 55 4.12 -0.07 -13.75
C GLY A 55 3.27 -0.74 -12.67
N LEU A 56 1.95 -0.54 -12.69
CA LEU A 56 1.02 -1.09 -11.69
C LEU A 56 0.81 -2.61 -11.80
N ASP A 57 1.37 -3.26 -12.81
CA ASP A 57 1.49 -4.72 -12.86
C ASP A 57 2.66 -5.23 -11.99
N CYS A 58 3.54 -4.34 -11.50
CA CYS A 58 4.66 -4.66 -10.62
C CYS A 58 4.34 -4.43 -9.14
N GLY A 59 4.84 -5.29 -8.26
CA GLY A 59 4.50 -5.27 -6.83
C GLY A 59 4.92 -4.00 -6.09
N TYR A 60 6.18 -3.57 -6.23
CA TYR A 60 6.68 -2.37 -5.55
C TYR A 60 6.03 -1.09 -6.08
N ASN A 61 5.75 -1.02 -7.38
CA ASN A 61 5.04 0.10 -7.99
C ASN A 61 3.63 0.22 -7.39
N THR A 62 2.88 -0.89 -7.31
CA THR A 62 1.55 -0.90 -6.72
C THR A 62 1.59 -0.60 -5.23
N ARG A 63 2.54 -1.18 -4.46
CA ARG A 63 2.76 -0.83 -3.04
C ARG A 63 2.96 0.67 -2.86
N ASN A 64 3.83 1.28 -3.66
CA ASN A 64 4.13 2.71 -3.57
C ASN A 64 2.90 3.55 -3.93
N PHE A 65 2.22 3.20 -5.02
CA PHE A 65 1.01 3.86 -5.48
C PHE A 65 -0.09 3.86 -4.39
N VAL A 66 -0.42 2.70 -3.83
CA VAL A 66 -1.46 2.61 -2.79
C VAL A 66 -1.04 3.31 -1.49
N THR A 67 0.26 3.33 -1.19
CA THR A 67 0.79 4.08 -0.03
C THR A 67 0.60 5.58 -0.23
N LEU A 68 0.89 6.10 -1.42
CA LEU A 68 0.67 7.51 -1.74
C LEU A 68 -0.81 7.88 -1.70
N LEU A 69 -1.69 7.02 -2.21
CA LEU A 69 -3.15 7.22 -2.09
C LEU A 69 -3.62 7.24 -0.64
N ALA A 70 -3.08 6.36 0.21
CA ALA A 70 -3.40 6.35 1.64
C ALA A 70 -2.90 7.63 2.32
N LEU A 71 -1.64 8.05 2.05
CA LEU A 71 -1.07 9.29 2.57
C LEU A 71 -1.88 10.52 2.17
N ALA A 72 -2.29 10.63 0.90
CA ALA A 72 -3.10 11.73 0.40
C ALA A 72 -4.45 11.86 1.15
N ARG A 73 -5.00 10.74 1.63
CA ARG A 73 -6.25 10.75 2.42
C ARG A 73 -6.02 11.18 3.87
N VAL A 74 -4.92 10.77 4.49
CA VAL A 74 -4.68 11.03 5.93
C VAL A 74 -3.98 12.36 6.21
N LEU A 75 -3.10 12.82 5.31
CA LEU A 75 -2.27 14.01 5.54
C LEU A 75 -3.07 15.28 5.85
N PRO A 76 -4.18 15.62 5.16
CA PRO A 76 -4.95 16.82 5.49
C PRO A 76 -5.47 16.82 6.93
N HIS A 77 -5.84 15.64 7.46
CA HIS A 77 -6.32 15.50 8.83
C HIS A 77 -5.18 15.59 9.85
N VAL A 78 -4.04 14.95 9.56
CA VAL A 78 -2.85 14.99 10.43
C VAL A 78 -2.30 16.41 10.51
N GLN A 79 -2.24 17.13 9.39
CA GLN A 79 -1.75 18.50 9.34
C GLN A 79 -2.58 19.42 10.25
N SER A 80 -3.91 19.31 10.23
CA SER A 80 -4.78 20.12 11.10
C SER A 80 -4.51 19.88 12.60
N VAL A 81 -4.20 18.64 12.99
CA VAL A 81 -3.86 18.32 14.38
C VAL A 81 -2.49 18.90 14.74
N TYR A 82 -1.51 18.71 13.87
CA TYR A 82 -0.16 19.25 14.06
C TYR A 82 -0.17 20.77 14.23
N ASP A 83 -0.84 21.48 13.33
CA ASP A 83 -0.95 22.94 13.36
C ASP A 83 -1.67 23.45 14.61
N SER A 84 -2.69 22.71 15.08
CA SER A 84 -3.44 23.05 16.31
C SER A 84 -2.66 22.76 17.59
N SER A 85 -1.74 21.78 17.56
CA SER A 85 -0.92 21.39 18.72
C SER A 85 0.40 22.16 18.84
N SER A 86 0.75 22.93 17.81
CA SER A 86 1.97 23.75 17.74
C SER A 86 1.72 25.24 18.06
N GLN A 87 0.47 25.60 18.41
CA GLN A 87 0.08 26.89 18.99
C GLN A 87 -0.11 26.74 20.51
#